data_AF-A0A520H073-F1
#
_entry.id   AF-A0A520H073-F1
#
_cell.length_a   1.000
_cell.length_b   1.000
_cell.length_c   1.000
_cell.angle_alpha   90.00
_cell.angle_beta   90.00
_cell.angle_gamma   90.00
#
_symmetry.space_group_name_H-M   'P 1'
#
loop_
_entity.id
_entity.type
_entity.pdbx_description
1 polymer ?
#
loop_
_entity_poly.entity_id
_entity_poly.type
_entity_poly.pdbx_seq_one_letter_code
_entity_poly.pdbx_strand_id
1 'polypeptide(L)'
;LAPVAIVNATAFSARDATGTTPLDAAGVPVFQVALATSDRAAWAEAARGLSPADLAMHVVLPEVDGRLFAGVASFKDAAERDAELQFARREHRAEPDRIAAIADRVHGWIALGAKPVARRRLAIVLSTYPGKTYQMAHAVGLDALASVTAMLGDLAEAGYATGSPNAAHLPDALAEQSIGWPLSAYHAAFDALPAGLQADVTAVWGAPEDDPAVVDGAFRFAAVAAGDSLVALQPERGSPVVRADEYHDLSRCPRHGYIAFYLWLRTLGTDALVHVGAHGTLEWLPGKAVALSDACWPEALTGAMPVVYPFIVNDPGEAAQAKRRIGAVTIGHVPPPLVRADGGTGLGRLEALLDEFSNADGL
;
A
#
# COMPACT_ATOMS: atom_id res chain seq x y z
N LEU A 1 -18.96 23.66 14.25
CA LEU A 1 -17.69 22.91 14.43
C LEU A 1 -16.95 22.96 13.09
N ALA A 2 -15.63 23.10 13.09
CA ALA A 2 -14.77 23.05 11.89
C ALA A 2 -13.73 21.93 12.08
N PRO A 3 -14.14 20.65 11.98
CA PRO A 3 -13.24 19.53 12.17
C PRO A 3 -12.20 19.51 11.04
N VAL A 4 -11.00 19.00 11.33
CA VAL A 4 -9.93 18.77 10.33
C VAL A 4 -9.87 17.31 9.85
N ALA A 5 -10.57 16.41 10.54
CA ALA A 5 -10.76 15.00 10.21
C ALA A 5 -11.97 14.47 10.99
N ILE A 6 -12.56 13.36 10.53
CA ILE A 6 -13.64 12.64 11.23
C ILE A 6 -13.18 11.21 11.50
N VAL A 7 -13.36 10.73 12.73
CA VAL A 7 -13.21 9.31 13.08
C VAL A 7 -14.59 8.71 13.28
N ASN A 8 -15.00 7.82 12.38
CA ASN A 8 -16.29 7.16 12.41
C ASN A 8 -16.20 5.77 13.07
N ALA A 9 -16.99 5.59 14.12
CA ALA A 9 -17.09 4.33 14.87
C ALA A 9 -18.48 3.67 14.78
N THR A 10 -19.37 4.15 13.89
CA THR A 10 -20.78 3.67 13.81
C THR A 10 -20.96 2.31 13.14
N ALA A 11 -19.90 1.72 12.59
CA ALA A 11 -19.91 0.38 11.99
C ALA A 11 -20.89 0.18 10.83
N PHE A 12 -21.17 1.23 10.04
CA PHE A 12 -22.09 1.12 8.91
C PHE A 12 -21.85 2.19 7.85
N SER A 13 -22.33 1.93 6.63
CA SER A 13 -22.46 2.97 5.60
C SER A 13 -23.50 4.01 6.04
N ALA A 14 -23.22 5.28 5.81
CA ALA A 14 -24.18 6.36 6.04
C ALA A 14 -24.63 7.01 4.73
N ARG A 15 -24.43 6.32 3.60
CA ARG A 15 -24.79 6.80 2.27
C ARG A 15 -26.28 6.72 2.05
N ASP A 16 -26.88 7.83 1.65
CA ASP A 16 -28.29 7.93 1.29
C ASP A 16 -28.55 7.66 -0.21
N ALA A 17 -29.81 7.80 -0.64
CA ALA A 17 -30.22 7.59 -2.02
C ALA A 17 -29.59 8.57 -3.03
N THR A 18 -29.04 9.70 -2.57
CA THR A 18 -28.33 10.67 -3.41
C THR A 18 -26.84 10.38 -3.51
N GLY A 19 -26.34 9.38 -2.79
CA GLY A 19 -24.94 8.98 -2.80
C GLY A 19 -24.05 9.78 -1.85
N THR A 20 -24.62 10.65 -1.01
CA THR A 20 -23.89 11.44 -0.01
C THR A 20 -24.07 10.86 1.39
N THR A 21 -23.16 11.23 2.29
CA THR A 21 -23.25 10.91 3.72
C THR A 21 -23.32 12.19 4.57
N PRO A 22 -23.88 12.14 5.80
CA PRO A 22 -23.82 13.27 6.73
C PRO A 22 -22.40 13.71 7.10
N LEU A 23 -21.39 12.85 6.86
CA LEU A 23 -19.99 13.13 7.16
C LEU A 23 -19.31 13.94 6.05
N ASP A 24 -19.88 13.97 4.84
CA ASP A 24 -19.30 14.65 3.67
C ASP A 24 -19.37 16.18 3.82
N ALA A 25 -20.35 16.68 4.59
CA ALA A 25 -20.60 18.10 4.79
C ALA A 25 -19.39 18.87 5.36
N ALA A 26 -18.48 18.18 6.04
CA ALA A 26 -17.27 18.79 6.60
C ALA A 26 -16.14 18.96 5.56
N GLY A 27 -16.18 18.25 4.43
CA GLY A 27 -15.13 18.33 3.40
C GLY A 27 -13.74 17.89 3.88
N VAL A 28 -13.67 17.01 4.88
CA VAL A 28 -12.42 16.51 5.48
C VAL A 28 -12.31 14.99 5.39
N PRO A 29 -11.11 14.41 5.51
CA PRO A 29 -10.95 12.96 5.50
C PRO A 29 -11.78 12.28 6.60
N VAL A 30 -12.45 11.19 6.22
CA VAL A 30 -13.25 10.36 7.12
C VAL A 30 -12.57 9.01 7.30
N PHE A 31 -12.22 8.70 8.54
CA PHE A 31 -11.54 7.48 8.95
C PHE A 31 -12.51 6.53 9.62
N GLN A 32 -12.63 5.31 9.11
CA GLN A 32 -13.41 4.24 9.72
C GLN A 32 -12.54 3.46 10.71
N VAL A 33 -13.03 3.27 11.93
CA VAL A 33 -12.45 2.34 12.90
C VAL A 33 -13.33 1.11 13.09
N ALA A 34 -12.71 -0.04 13.30
CA ALA A 34 -13.40 -1.27 13.68
C ALA A 34 -13.52 -1.38 15.20
N LEU A 35 -14.72 -1.71 15.66
CA LEU A 35 -14.99 -2.15 17.03
C LEU A 35 -15.36 -3.62 16.92
N ALA A 36 -14.35 -4.50 16.94
CA ALA A 36 -14.53 -5.90 16.59
C ALA A 36 -15.46 -6.61 17.58
N THR A 37 -16.33 -7.48 17.05
CA THR A 37 -17.28 -8.23 17.86
C THR A 37 -16.69 -9.55 18.38
N SER A 38 -15.52 -9.96 17.87
CA SER A 38 -14.70 -11.02 18.42
C SER A 38 -13.97 -10.57 19.69
N ASP A 39 -13.53 -11.54 20.50
CA ASP A 39 -12.56 -11.28 21.57
C ASP A 39 -11.16 -11.00 21.01
N ARG A 40 -10.29 -10.45 21.86
CA ARG A 40 -8.93 -10.06 21.48
C ARG A 40 -8.06 -11.26 21.08
N ALA A 41 -8.23 -12.40 21.75
CA ALA A 41 -7.45 -13.62 21.48
C ALA A 41 -7.75 -14.18 20.09
N ALA A 42 -9.03 -14.27 19.73
CA ALA A 42 -9.48 -14.72 18.41
C ALA A 42 -8.92 -13.82 17.29
N TRP A 43 -8.90 -12.49 17.48
CA TRP A 43 -8.27 -11.59 16.51
C TRP A 43 -6.76 -11.82 16.42
N ALA A 44 -6.07 -11.97 17.55
CA ALA A 44 -4.62 -12.15 17.59
C ALA A 44 -4.17 -13.38 16.78
N GLU A 45 -4.89 -14.50 16.90
CA GLU A 45 -4.59 -15.76 16.19
C GLU A 45 -5.11 -15.78 14.73
N ALA A 46 -6.10 -14.95 14.41
CA ALA A 46 -6.69 -14.95 13.07
C ALA A 46 -5.76 -14.31 12.02
N ALA A 47 -5.36 -15.10 11.02
CA ALA A 47 -4.69 -14.59 9.81
C ALA A 47 -5.60 -13.63 9.00
N ARG A 48 -6.93 -13.77 9.11
CA ARG A 48 -7.89 -12.86 8.47
C ARG A 48 -7.96 -11.49 9.17
N GLY A 49 -7.66 -11.42 10.46
CA GLY A 49 -7.95 -10.28 11.31
C GLY A 49 -9.41 -10.29 11.78
N LEU A 50 -10.33 -9.68 11.02
CA LEU A 50 -11.73 -9.53 11.41
C LEU A 50 -12.59 -10.76 11.06
N SER A 51 -13.68 -10.94 11.83
CA SER A 51 -14.75 -11.89 11.48
C SER A 51 -15.43 -11.49 10.15
N PRO A 52 -16.09 -12.42 9.43
CA PRO A 52 -16.81 -12.06 8.19
C PRO A 52 -17.84 -10.95 8.37
N ALA A 53 -18.56 -10.96 9.50
CA ALA A 53 -19.55 -9.92 9.81
C ALA A 53 -18.87 -8.57 10.07
N ASP A 54 -17.79 -8.54 10.87
CA ASP A 54 -17.06 -7.30 11.16
C ASP A 54 -16.40 -6.74 9.90
N LEU A 55 -15.86 -7.59 9.03
CA LEU A 55 -15.29 -7.18 7.74
C LEU A 55 -16.35 -6.49 6.87
N ALA A 56 -17.56 -7.05 6.78
CA ALA A 56 -18.63 -6.43 6.01
C ALA A 56 -19.02 -5.06 6.58
N MET A 57 -19.24 -4.98 7.90
CA MET A 57 -19.81 -3.81 8.57
C MET A 57 -18.79 -2.69 8.81
N HIS A 58 -17.55 -3.02 9.15
CA HIS A 58 -16.51 -2.03 9.48
C HIS A 58 -15.53 -1.73 8.35
N VAL A 59 -15.53 -2.50 7.26
CA VAL A 59 -14.57 -2.31 6.16
C VAL A 59 -15.30 -2.14 4.84
N VAL A 60 -15.99 -3.18 4.36
CA VAL A 60 -16.54 -3.21 3.00
C VAL A 60 -17.61 -2.13 2.78
N LEU A 61 -18.61 -2.02 3.66
CA LEU A 61 -19.66 -1.00 3.51
C LEU A 61 -19.09 0.43 3.66
N PRO A 62 -18.25 0.73 4.66
CA PRO A 62 -17.53 2.01 4.74
C PRO A 62 -16.63 2.35 3.55
N GLU A 63 -16.06 1.35 2.86
CA GLU A 63 -15.25 1.57 1.64
C GLU A 63 -16.09 2.12 0.49
N VAL A 64 -17.38 1.73 0.39
CA VAL A 64 -18.33 2.25 -0.61
C VAL A 64 -18.65 3.72 -0.36
N ASP A 65 -18.60 4.15 0.91
CA ASP A 65 -18.73 5.56 1.30
C ASP A 65 -17.45 6.37 1.03
N GLY A 66 -16.37 5.75 0.55
CA GLY A 66 -15.09 6.42 0.31
C GLY A 66 -14.25 6.65 1.57
N ARG A 67 -14.55 5.96 2.67
CA ARG A 67 -13.84 6.13 3.95
C ARG A 67 -12.51 5.39 3.98
N LEU A 68 -11.55 5.95 4.73
CA LEU A 68 -10.25 5.34 4.97
C LEU A 68 -10.31 4.40 6.17
N PHE A 69 -9.95 3.14 5.99
CA PHE A 69 -9.89 2.21 7.11
C PHE A 69 -8.65 2.49 7.98
N ALA A 70 -8.86 2.91 9.22
CA ALA A 70 -7.77 3.31 10.11
C ALA A 70 -7.25 2.16 10.99
N GLY A 71 -8.05 1.12 11.23
CA GLY A 71 -7.65 -0.03 12.04
C GLY A 71 -8.74 -0.51 13.00
N VAL A 72 -8.37 -1.43 13.88
CA VAL A 72 -9.25 -1.96 14.95
C VAL A 72 -8.93 -1.27 16.27
N ALA A 73 -9.93 -0.70 16.93
CA ALA A 73 -9.74 0.07 18.17
C ALA A 73 -10.13 -0.70 19.43
N SER A 74 -10.99 -1.72 19.32
CA SER A 74 -11.44 -2.51 20.47
C SER A 74 -11.92 -3.90 20.07
N PHE A 75 -11.99 -4.78 21.07
CA PHE A 75 -12.50 -6.15 20.98
C PHE A 75 -13.57 -6.38 22.04
N LYS A 76 -14.48 -7.33 21.80
CA LYS A 76 -15.59 -7.65 22.69
C LYS A 76 -15.23 -8.82 23.61
N ASP A 77 -14.60 -8.49 24.72
CA ASP A 77 -14.17 -9.44 25.74
C ASP A 77 -15.21 -9.65 26.83
N ALA A 78 -15.13 -10.79 27.52
CA ALA A 78 -15.88 -11.01 28.74
C ALA A 78 -15.29 -10.15 29.87
N ALA A 79 -16.16 -9.41 30.56
CA ALA A 79 -15.86 -8.81 31.84
C ALA A 79 -15.67 -9.89 32.91
N GLU A 80 -15.17 -9.49 34.08
CA GLU A 80 -15.18 -10.38 35.24
C GLU A 80 -16.60 -10.89 35.51
N ARG A 81 -16.71 -12.17 35.86
CA ARG A 81 -18.01 -12.77 36.16
C ARG A 81 -18.55 -12.13 37.42
N ASP A 82 -19.75 -11.55 37.32
CA ASP A 82 -20.45 -11.01 38.47
C ASP A 82 -20.77 -12.14 39.45
N ALA A 83 -20.37 -11.96 40.71
CA ALA A 83 -20.49 -12.99 41.74
C ALA A 83 -21.94 -13.26 42.15
N GLU A 84 -22.82 -12.26 42.09
CA GLU A 84 -24.22 -12.38 42.47
C GLU A 84 -25.07 -12.86 41.29
N LEU A 85 -24.86 -12.27 40.11
CA LEU A 85 -25.60 -12.60 38.89
C LEU A 85 -25.10 -13.87 38.21
N GLN A 86 -23.92 -14.37 38.60
CA GLN A 86 -23.27 -15.55 38.02
C GLN A 86 -23.11 -15.45 36.49
N PHE A 87 -22.99 -14.22 35.97
CA PHE A 87 -22.97 -13.87 34.55
C PHE A 87 -21.78 -12.96 34.25
N ALA A 88 -21.13 -13.19 33.10
CA ALA A 88 -20.05 -12.33 32.60
C ALA A 88 -20.59 -11.51 31.41
N ARG A 89 -20.71 -10.19 31.60
CA ARG A 89 -21.10 -9.30 30.50
C ARG A 89 -20.01 -9.27 29.45
N ARG A 90 -20.38 -9.19 28.16
CA ARG A 90 -19.42 -8.89 27.10
C ARG A 90 -19.45 -7.41 26.77
N GLU A 91 -18.29 -6.77 26.79
CA GLU A 91 -18.12 -5.34 26.59
C GLU A 91 -16.92 -5.05 25.70
N HIS A 92 -16.91 -3.89 25.03
CA HIS A 92 -15.75 -3.48 24.26
C HIS A 92 -14.61 -3.05 25.19
N ARG A 93 -13.45 -3.67 25.03
CA ARG A 93 -12.19 -3.28 25.66
C ARG A 93 -11.30 -2.62 24.62
N ALA A 94 -10.84 -1.42 24.95
CA ALA A 94 -9.91 -0.67 24.12
C ALA A 94 -8.60 -1.45 23.96
N GLU A 95 -8.00 -1.38 22.78
CA GLU A 95 -6.64 -1.88 22.51
C GLU A 95 -5.72 -0.67 22.34
N PRO A 96 -5.03 -0.22 23.40
CA PRO A 96 -4.32 1.07 23.41
C PRO A 96 -3.31 1.23 22.29
N ASP A 97 -2.53 0.19 21.99
CA ASP A 97 -1.49 0.25 20.97
C ASP A 97 -2.08 0.40 19.56
N ARG A 98 -3.25 -0.18 19.31
CA ARG A 98 -3.96 -0.01 18.03
C ARG A 98 -4.65 1.34 17.93
N ILE A 99 -5.18 1.86 19.04
CA ILE A 99 -5.72 3.22 19.09
C ILE A 99 -4.62 4.26 18.83
N ALA A 100 -3.42 4.07 19.39
CA ALA A 100 -2.27 4.91 19.10
C ALA A 100 -1.92 4.89 17.59
N ALA A 101 -1.83 3.70 16.98
CA ALA A 101 -1.58 3.57 15.55
C ALA A 101 -2.67 4.25 14.67
N ILE A 102 -3.94 4.14 15.07
CA ILE A 102 -5.05 4.87 14.43
C ILE A 102 -4.83 6.38 14.54
N ALA A 103 -4.53 6.88 15.74
CA ALA A 103 -4.31 8.30 15.99
C ALA A 103 -3.14 8.85 15.18
N ASP A 104 -2.03 8.11 15.12
CA ASP A 104 -0.85 8.46 14.34
C ASP A 104 -1.17 8.54 12.83
N ARG A 105 -1.93 7.58 12.29
CA ARG A 105 -2.38 7.60 10.89
C ARG A 105 -3.27 8.81 10.59
N VAL A 106 -4.23 9.10 11.45
CA VAL A 106 -5.08 10.30 11.33
C VAL A 106 -4.23 11.56 11.39
N HIS A 107 -3.27 11.61 12.31
CA HIS A 107 -2.34 12.73 12.46
C HIS A 107 -1.48 12.91 11.21
N GLY A 108 -0.99 11.84 10.58
CA GLY A 108 -0.23 11.91 9.33
C GLY A 108 -0.98 12.63 8.21
N TRP A 109 -2.27 12.32 8.03
CA TRP A 109 -3.13 13.01 7.05
C TRP A 109 -3.38 14.48 7.42
N ILE A 110 -3.63 14.78 8.70
CA ILE A 110 -3.82 16.15 9.17
C ILE A 110 -2.52 16.97 8.97
N ALA A 111 -1.37 16.40 9.32
CA ALA A 111 -0.06 17.03 9.17
C ALA A 111 0.24 17.31 7.69
N LEU A 112 -0.02 16.35 6.80
CA LEU A 112 0.09 16.55 5.35
C LEU A 112 -0.80 17.70 4.88
N GLY A 113 -2.07 17.73 5.30
CA GLY A 113 -3.02 18.79 4.95
C GLY A 113 -2.61 20.17 5.47
N ALA A 114 -2.07 20.25 6.69
CA ALA A 114 -1.64 21.49 7.33
C ALA A 114 -0.29 22.02 6.78
N LYS A 115 0.57 21.14 6.26
CA LYS A 115 1.89 21.51 5.75
C LYS A 115 1.77 22.35 4.46
N PRO A 116 2.46 23.50 4.34
CA PRO A 116 2.50 24.27 3.11
C PRO A 116 2.96 23.41 1.93
N VAL A 117 2.28 23.54 0.79
CA VAL A 117 2.51 22.70 -0.39
C VAL A 117 3.99 22.67 -0.81
N ALA A 118 4.65 23.82 -0.85
CA ALA A 118 6.06 23.95 -1.21
C ALA A 118 7.04 23.24 -0.25
N ARG A 119 6.60 22.79 0.92
CA ARG A 119 7.40 22.05 1.90
C ARG A 119 7.00 20.58 2.04
N ARG A 120 6.00 20.13 1.28
CA ARG A 120 5.57 18.73 1.28
C ARG A 120 6.60 17.88 0.52
N ARG A 121 7.03 16.79 1.16
CA ARG A 121 8.01 15.82 0.69
C ARG A 121 7.30 14.54 0.32
N LEU A 122 7.30 14.21 -0.96
CA LEU A 122 6.67 13.00 -1.47
C LEU A 122 7.73 11.95 -1.80
N ALA A 123 7.42 10.69 -1.54
CA ALA A 123 8.13 9.57 -2.13
C ALA A 123 7.24 8.95 -3.21
N ILE A 124 7.61 9.10 -4.48
CA ILE A 124 6.90 8.50 -5.60
C ILE A 124 7.60 7.17 -5.91
N VAL A 125 6.93 6.05 -5.63
CA VAL A 125 7.51 4.71 -5.72
C VAL A 125 6.89 3.93 -6.86
N LEU A 126 7.72 3.62 -7.85
CA LEU A 126 7.39 2.81 -9.02
C LEU A 126 7.51 1.32 -8.67
N SER A 127 6.49 0.53 -9.01
CA SER A 127 6.59 -0.92 -8.86
C SER A 127 7.59 -1.51 -9.85
N THR A 128 8.48 -2.37 -9.35
CA THR A 128 9.44 -3.11 -10.16
C THR A 128 8.96 -4.51 -10.50
N TYR A 129 7.82 -4.97 -9.96
CA TYR A 129 7.28 -6.32 -10.18
C TYR A 129 7.01 -6.58 -11.67
N PRO A 130 7.30 -7.76 -12.26
CA PRO A 130 7.87 -8.98 -11.68
C PRO A 130 9.41 -9.01 -11.68
N GLY A 131 10.06 -7.85 -11.64
CA GLY A 131 11.50 -7.68 -11.48
C GLY A 131 12.28 -7.99 -12.75
N LYS A 132 11.66 -7.78 -13.92
CA LYS A 132 12.33 -8.02 -15.20
C LYS A 132 13.16 -6.79 -15.55
N THR A 133 14.39 -7.01 -15.98
CA THR A 133 15.34 -5.93 -16.31
C THR A 133 14.84 -5.02 -17.45
N TYR A 134 14.00 -5.55 -18.35
CA TYR A 134 13.34 -4.76 -19.41
C TYR A 134 12.07 -4.04 -18.94
N GLN A 135 11.69 -4.17 -17.67
CA GLN A 135 10.44 -3.65 -17.11
C GLN A 135 10.69 -3.04 -15.73
N MET A 136 11.44 -1.93 -15.73
CA MET A 136 11.87 -1.26 -14.49
C MET A 136 10.72 -0.62 -13.69
N ALA A 137 9.59 -0.35 -14.34
CA ALA A 137 8.43 0.33 -13.78
C ALA A 137 7.16 -0.30 -14.35
N HIS A 138 6.72 -1.41 -13.76
CA HIS A 138 5.53 -2.11 -14.22
C HIS A 138 4.27 -1.45 -13.68
N ALA A 139 3.30 -1.30 -14.57
CA ALA A 139 1.96 -0.92 -14.22
C ALA A 139 0.99 -1.49 -15.24
N VAL A 140 0.01 -2.26 -14.78
CA VAL A 140 -1.05 -2.78 -15.65
C VAL A 140 -1.81 -1.60 -16.27
N GLY A 141 -1.79 -1.53 -17.60
CA GLY A 141 -2.56 -0.55 -18.36
C GLY A 141 -2.16 0.92 -18.17
N LEU A 142 -0.94 1.18 -17.70
CA LEU A 142 -0.41 2.52 -17.47
C LEU A 142 1.05 2.60 -17.93
N ASP A 143 1.42 3.66 -18.64
CA ASP A 143 2.82 4.02 -18.81
C ASP A 143 3.32 4.70 -17.53
N ALA A 144 3.88 3.92 -16.61
CA ALA A 144 4.23 4.40 -15.28
C ALA A 144 5.27 5.54 -15.30
N LEU A 145 6.26 5.46 -16.19
CA LEU A 145 7.33 6.44 -16.29
C LEU A 145 6.81 7.76 -16.88
N ALA A 146 6.07 7.69 -17.99
CA ALA A 146 5.45 8.88 -18.57
C ALA A 146 4.43 9.51 -17.61
N SER A 147 3.66 8.69 -16.89
CA SER A 147 2.68 9.15 -15.92
C SER A 147 3.36 9.83 -14.73
N VAL A 148 4.47 9.31 -14.20
CA VAL A 148 5.22 9.98 -13.13
C VAL A 148 5.82 11.29 -13.63
N THR A 149 6.36 11.34 -14.85
CA THR A 149 6.83 12.58 -15.45
C THR A 149 5.70 13.63 -15.54
N ALA A 150 4.50 13.24 -15.98
CA ALA A 150 3.35 14.13 -16.01
C ALA A 150 2.93 14.58 -14.60
N MET A 151 2.84 13.64 -13.64
CA MET A 151 2.52 13.92 -12.24
C MET A 151 3.49 14.92 -11.61
N LEU A 152 4.80 14.80 -11.88
CA LEU A 152 5.80 15.75 -11.38
C LEU A 152 5.57 17.17 -11.92
N GLY A 153 5.14 17.28 -13.19
CA GLY A 153 4.73 18.54 -13.82
C GLY A 153 3.52 19.15 -13.13
N ASP A 154 2.44 18.37 -12.98
CA ASP A 154 1.21 18.81 -12.31
C ASP A 154 1.47 19.24 -10.85
N LEU A 155 2.32 18.49 -10.12
CA LEU A 155 2.73 18.82 -8.77
C LEU A 155 3.53 20.14 -8.73
N ALA A 156 4.43 20.37 -9.69
CA ALA A 156 5.19 21.60 -9.78
C ALA A 156 4.26 22.81 -10.04
N GLU A 157 3.29 22.68 -10.95
CA GLU A 157 2.27 23.70 -11.21
C GLU A 157 1.40 23.98 -9.96
N ALA A 158 1.11 22.94 -9.18
CA ALA A 158 0.43 23.07 -7.88
C ALA A 158 1.31 23.68 -6.77
N GLY A 159 2.59 23.98 -7.05
CA GLY A 159 3.52 24.63 -6.13
C GLY A 159 4.29 23.69 -5.21
N TYR A 160 4.30 22.38 -5.49
CA TYR A 160 5.20 21.45 -4.79
C TYR A 160 6.65 21.72 -5.21
N ALA A 161 7.58 21.50 -4.28
CA ALA A 161 9.00 21.52 -4.58
C ALA A 161 9.42 20.18 -5.21
N THR A 162 8.87 19.86 -6.39
CA THR A 162 9.23 18.65 -7.14
C THR A 162 10.43 18.83 -8.07
N GLY A 163 10.97 20.05 -8.18
CA GLY A 163 12.07 20.37 -9.10
C GLY A 163 11.72 20.01 -10.55
N SER A 164 12.60 20.31 -11.50
CA SER A 164 12.52 19.71 -12.83
C SER A 164 13.71 18.78 -13.00
N PRO A 165 13.71 17.57 -12.39
CA PRO A 165 14.81 16.63 -12.56
C PRO A 165 14.61 15.95 -13.91
N ASN A 166 15.17 16.50 -14.99
CA ASN A 166 15.30 15.83 -16.29
C ASN A 166 14.12 14.90 -16.61
N ALA A 167 12.88 15.41 -16.61
CA ALA A 167 11.68 14.59 -16.83
C ALA A 167 11.75 13.80 -18.15
N ALA A 168 12.57 14.29 -19.10
CA ALA A 168 12.92 13.64 -20.35
C ALA A 168 13.83 12.38 -20.22
N HIS A 169 14.51 12.18 -19.08
CA HIS A 169 15.49 11.12 -18.83
C HIS A 169 15.30 10.42 -17.47
N LEU A 170 14.08 10.43 -16.90
CA LEU A 170 13.77 9.73 -15.66
C LEU A 170 14.21 8.24 -15.67
N PRO A 171 14.00 7.46 -16.76
CA PRO A 171 14.44 6.06 -16.81
C PRO A 171 15.96 5.91 -16.66
N ASP A 172 16.74 6.73 -17.40
CA ASP A 172 18.20 6.70 -17.35
C ASP A 172 18.71 7.07 -15.94
N ALA A 173 18.12 8.11 -15.35
CA ALA A 173 18.46 8.54 -14.00
C ALA A 173 18.17 7.46 -12.95
N LEU A 174 17.04 6.75 -13.05
CA LEU A 174 16.70 5.65 -12.14
C LEU A 174 17.59 4.41 -12.34
N ALA A 175 18.17 4.22 -13.53
CA ALA A 175 19.09 3.13 -13.81
C ALA A 175 20.51 3.39 -13.29
N GLU A 176 20.95 4.65 -13.31
CA GLU A 176 22.33 5.03 -12.99
C GLU A 176 22.51 5.57 -11.58
N GLN A 177 21.50 6.25 -11.03
CA GLN A 177 21.60 6.92 -9.74
C GLN A 177 21.13 6.05 -8.59
N SER A 178 21.81 6.20 -7.46
CA SER A 178 21.35 5.61 -6.20
C SER A 178 21.61 6.53 -5.03
N ILE A 179 20.70 6.50 -4.06
CA ILE A 179 20.85 7.18 -2.78
C ILE A 179 21.23 6.15 -1.72
N GLY A 180 22.26 6.47 -0.93
CA GLY A 180 22.77 5.61 0.13
C GLY A 180 22.14 5.94 1.49
N TRP A 181 21.78 4.92 2.26
CA TRP A 181 21.41 5.07 3.67
C TRP A 181 22.39 4.27 4.55
N PRO A 182 23.13 4.92 5.49
CA PRO A 182 24.15 4.24 6.27
C PRO A 182 23.63 3.04 7.05
N LEU A 183 24.40 1.94 7.06
CA LEU A 183 24.01 0.71 7.74
C LEU A 183 23.79 0.92 9.25
N SER A 184 24.53 1.82 9.87
CA SER A 184 24.34 2.20 11.28
C SER A 184 22.98 2.87 11.54
N ALA A 185 22.48 3.68 10.60
CA ALA A 185 21.16 4.28 10.69
C ALA A 185 20.06 3.24 10.47
N TYR A 186 20.31 2.27 9.59
CA TYR A 186 19.43 1.12 9.42
C TYR A 186 19.29 0.31 10.71
N HIS A 187 20.39 -0.06 11.36
CA HIS A 187 20.37 -0.80 12.62
C HIS A 187 19.50 -0.10 13.67
N ALA A 188 19.71 1.20 13.90
CA ALA A 188 18.91 1.97 14.85
C ALA A 188 17.40 1.98 14.52
N ALA A 189 17.04 2.03 13.24
CA ALA A 189 15.64 1.98 12.81
C ALA A 189 15.04 0.57 12.87
N PHE A 190 15.84 -0.46 12.58
CA PHE A 190 15.45 -1.86 12.63
C PHE A 190 15.20 -2.32 14.07
N ASP A 191 16.03 -1.88 15.01
CA ASP A 191 15.90 -2.17 16.45
C ASP A 191 14.60 -1.61 17.05
N ALA A 192 13.98 -0.62 16.41
CA ALA A 192 12.69 -0.05 16.81
C ALA A 192 11.49 -0.86 16.31
N LEU A 193 11.68 -1.86 15.44
CA LEU A 193 10.61 -2.76 15.01
C LEU A 193 10.21 -3.72 16.14
N PRO A 194 8.99 -4.31 16.11
CA PRO A 194 8.63 -5.38 17.04
C PRO A 194 9.63 -6.54 17.00
N ALA A 195 10.02 -7.05 18.17
CA ALA A 195 11.07 -8.07 18.30
C ALA A 195 10.80 -9.35 17.48
N GLY A 196 9.53 -9.74 17.33
CA GLY A 196 9.16 -10.87 16.47
C GLY A 196 9.53 -10.65 15.01
N LEU A 197 9.28 -9.45 14.46
CA LEU A 197 9.65 -9.11 13.09
C LEU A 197 11.17 -9.08 12.91
N GLN A 198 11.91 -8.60 13.91
CA GLN A 198 13.37 -8.61 13.89
C GLN A 198 13.90 -10.06 13.83
N ALA A 199 13.41 -10.92 14.72
CA ALA A 199 13.80 -12.32 14.80
C ALA A 199 13.49 -13.08 13.50
N ASP A 200 12.32 -12.85 12.90
CA ASP A 200 11.93 -13.48 11.64
C ASP A 200 12.90 -13.12 10.50
N VAL A 201 13.30 -11.85 10.39
CA VAL A 201 14.23 -11.42 9.34
C VAL A 201 15.62 -11.99 9.58
N THR A 202 16.14 -11.91 10.81
CA THR A 202 17.47 -12.45 11.12
C THR A 202 17.53 -13.96 10.90
N ALA A 203 16.45 -14.69 11.21
CA ALA A 203 16.37 -16.12 10.97
C ALA A 203 16.39 -16.50 9.48
N VAL A 204 15.73 -15.71 8.63
CA VAL A 204 15.59 -16.00 7.19
C VAL A 204 16.75 -15.42 6.36
N TRP A 205 17.21 -14.22 6.70
CA TRP A 205 18.12 -13.43 5.88
C TRP A 205 19.49 -13.18 6.54
N GLY A 206 19.67 -13.55 7.81
CA GLY A 206 20.95 -13.40 8.51
C GLY A 206 21.22 -11.97 8.95
N ALA A 207 22.45 -11.51 8.77
CA ALA A 207 22.88 -10.17 9.12
C ALA A 207 22.57 -9.17 7.98
N PRO A 208 22.17 -7.92 8.27
CA PRO A 208 21.90 -6.94 7.22
C PRO A 208 23.14 -6.57 6.39
N GLU A 209 24.34 -6.71 6.96
CA GLU A 209 25.63 -6.56 6.27
C GLU A 209 25.77 -7.47 5.05
N ASP A 210 25.15 -8.65 5.09
CA ASP A 210 25.23 -9.66 4.04
C ASP A 210 24.20 -9.43 2.92
N ASP A 211 23.30 -8.45 3.07
CA ASP A 211 22.29 -8.15 2.06
C ASP A 211 22.93 -7.52 0.82
N PRO A 212 22.71 -8.06 -0.40
CA PRO A 212 23.28 -7.52 -1.64
C PRO A 212 23.00 -6.04 -1.96
N ALA A 213 22.03 -5.41 -1.30
CA ALA A 213 21.77 -3.98 -1.45
C ALA A 213 22.77 -3.11 -0.65
N VAL A 214 23.59 -3.72 0.21
CA VAL A 214 24.66 -3.05 0.94
C VAL A 214 25.90 -2.93 0.06
N VAL A 215 26.31 -1.70 -0.21
CA VAL A 215 27.55 -1.37 -0.92
C VAL A 215 28.26 -0.27 -0.13
N ASP A 216 29.55 -0.46 0.14
CA ASP A 216 30.39 0.49 0.88
C ASP A 216 29.79 0.91 2.25
N GLY A 217 29.18 -0.03 2.98
CA GLY A 217 28.62 0.20 4.31
C GLY A 217 27.29 0.94 4.35
N ALA A 218 26.57 1.01 3.23
CA ALA A 218 25.25 1.63 3.14
C ALA A 218 24.30 0.82 2.24
N PHE A 219 23.01 0.81 2.56
CA PHE A 219 21.98 0.35 1.62
C PHE A 219 21.89 1.33 0.46
N ARG A 220 21.91 0.83 -0.78
CA ARG A 220 21.78 1.62 -2.00
C ARG A 220 20.38 1.43 -2.60
N PHE A 221 19.67 2.54 -2.78
CA PHE A 221 18.34 2.55 -3.39
C PHE A 221 18.38 3.26 -4.74
N ALA A 222 17.81 2.63 -5.77
CA ALA A 222 17.59 3.28 -7.07
C ALA A 222 16.55 4.40 -6.90
N ALA A 223 17.02 5.62 -6.73
CA ALA A 223 16.23 6.77 -6.37
C ALA A 223 16.86 8.06 -6.91
N VAL A 224 16.00 8.97 -7.35
CA VAL A 224 16.35 10.26 -7.94
C VAL A 224 15.66 11.35 -7.15
N ALA A 225 16.41 12.39 -6.78
CA ALA A 225 15.84 13.55 -6.11
C ALA A 225 14.96 14.36 -7.06
N ALA A 226 13.80 14.79 -6.57
CA ALA A 226 12.83 15.64 -7.25
C ALA A 226 12.50 16.82 -6.33
N GLY A 227 13.44 17.79 -6.28
CA GLY A 227 13.40 18.88 -5.30
C GLY A 227 13.48 18.36 -3.87
N ASP A 228 12.45 18.63 -3.07
CA ASP A 228 12.29 18.13 -1.69
C ASP A 228 11.62 16.74 -1.64
N SER A 229 11.18 16.24 -2.79
CA SER A 229 10.59 14.90 -2.99
C SER A 229 11.59 13.96 -3.67
N LEU A 230 11.21 12.71 -3.90
CA LEU A 230 12.00 11.73 -4.65
C LEU A 230 11.13 10.82 -5.50
N VAL A 231 11.73 10.28 -6.56
CA VAL A 231 11.20 9.14 -7.31
C VAL A 231 12.11 7.96 -7.07
N ALA A 232 11.56 6.78 -6.79
CA ALA A 232 12.35 5.58 -6.52
C ALA A 232 11.72 4.33 -7.12
N LEU A 233 12.56 3.34 -7.40
CA LEU A 233 12.13 1.99 -7.72
C LEU A 233 11.92 1.20 -6.43
N GLN A 234 10.78 0.52 -6.30
CA GLN A 234 10.55 -0.37 -5.17
C GLN A 234 11.60 -1.51 -5.18
N PRO A 235 12.35 -1.73 -4.09
CA PRO A 235 13.28 -2.84 -4.02
C PRO A 235 12.56 -4.19 -4.14
N GLU A 236 13.31 -5.21 -4.53
CA GLU A 236 12.81 -6.58 -4.55
C GLU A 236 12.53 -7.08 -3.13
N ARG A 237 11.35 -7.66 -2.92
CA ARG A 237 10.95 -8.26 -1.63
C ARG A 237 11.89 -9.39 -1.19
N GLY A 238 12.37 -10.19 -2.14
CA GLY A 238 13.17 -11.39 -1.91
C GLY A 238 14.44 -11.47 -2.76
N SER A 239 14.98 -12.67 -2.94
CA SER A 239 16.13 -12.90 -3.82
C SER A 239 15.68 -13.06 -5.28
N PRO A 240 16.28 -12.34 -6.25
CA PRO A 240 15.98 -12.53 -7.67
C PRO A 240 16.24 -13.96 -8.18
N VAL A 241 17.12 -14.72 -7.53
CA VAL A 241 17.59 -16.04 -7.97
C VAL A 241 16.53 -17.14 -7.76
N VAL A 242 15.69 -17.01 -6.74
CA VAL A 242 14.66 -18.00 -6.34
C VAL A 242 13.24 -17.43 -6.48
N ARG A 243 13.11 -16.33 -7.24
CA ARG A 243 11.88 -15.52 -7.36
C ARG A 243 10.66 -16.36 -7.79
N ALA A 244 10.80 -17.27 -8.75
CA ALA A 244 9.64 -18.02 -9.25
C ALA A 244 9.03 -18.97 -8.21
N ASP A 245 9.86 -19.57 -7.35
CA ASP A 245 9.42 -20.60 -6.39
C ASP A 245 8.96 -19.99 -5.06
N GLU A 246 9.46 -18.80 -4.71
CA GLU A 246 9.23 -18.17 -3.40
C GLU A 246 8.24 -17.00 -3.42
N TYR A 247 7.87 -16.48 -4.59
CA TYR A 247 7.05 -15.27 -4.69
C TYR A 247 5.60 -15.46 -4.21
N HIS A 248 5.06 -16.68 -4.29
CA HIS A 248 3.74 -17.02 -3.75
C HIS A 248 3.79 -17.42 -2.27
N ASP A 249 4.97 -17.46 -1.64
CA ASP A 249 5.08 -17.68 -0.21
C ASP A 249 4.71 -16.41 0.56
N LEU A 250 3.42 -16.33 0.90
CA LEU A 250 2.84 -15.23 1.67
C LEU A 250 3.34 -15.18 3.13
N SER A 251 4.10 -16.18 3.59
CA SER A 251 4.63 -16.24 4.96
C SER A 251 6.04 -15.66 5.09
N ARG A 252 6.84 -15.65 4.01
CA ARG A 252 8.25 -15.25 4.09
C ARG A 252 8.43 -13.74 4.25
N CYS A 253 9.13 -13.32 5.30
CA CYS A 253 9.45 -11.91 5.56
C CYS A 253 10.28 -11.27 4.43
N PRO A 254 10.13 -9.95 4.18
CA PRO A 254 10.97 -9.23 3.24
C PRO A 254 12.45 -9.23 3.68
N ARG A 255 13.37 -9.16 2.71
CA ARG A 255 14.81 -9.01 2.99
C ARG A 255 15.15 -7.64 3.60
N HIS A 256 16.35 -7.53 4.18
CA HIS A 256 16.83 -6.30 4.80
C HIS A 256 16.78 -5.10 3.86
N GLY A 257 17.21 -5.22 2.60
CA GLY A 257 17.18 -4.10 1.64
C GLY A 257 15.79 -3.52 1.38
N TYR A 258 14.75 -4.37 1.39
CA TYR A 258 13.36 -3.93 1.25
C TYR A 258 12.87 -3.20 2.51
N ILE A 259 13.14 -3.76 3.68
CA ILE A 259 12.80 -3.16 4.98
C ILE A 259 13.50 -1.80 5.12
N ALA A 260 14.79 -1.77 4.78
CA ALA A 260 15.63 -0.58 4.87
C ALA A 260 15.06 0.57 4.03
N PHE A 261 14.56 0.29 2.83
CA PHE A 261 13.96 1.30 1.97
C PHE A 261 12.78 2.01 2.62
N TYR A 262 11.82 1.27 3.20
CA TYR A 262 10.66 1.88 3.83
C TYR A 262 10.99 2.59 5.16
N LEU A 263 11.90 2.03 5.96
CA LEU A 263 12.40 2.70 7.16
C LEU A 263 13.18 3.97 6.83
N TRP A 264 13.95 3.97 5.73
CA TRP A 264 14.64 5.13 5.21
C TRP A 264 13.65 6.24 4.80
N LEU A 265 12.62 5.91 4.02
CA LEU A 265 11.59 6.88 3.62
C LEU A 265 10.92 7.54 4.84
N ARG A 266 10.62 6.76 5.88
CA ARG A 266 10.08 7.28 7.15
C ARG A 266 11.09 8.17 7.88
N THR A 267 12.35 7.76 7.93
CA THR A 267 13.42 8.52 8.61
C THR A 267 13.74 9.83 7.91
N LEU A 268 13.59 9.91 6.59
CA LEU A 268 13.73 11.15 5.81
C LEU A 268 12.65 12.21 6.13
N GLY A 269 11.58 11.82 6.83
CA GLY A 269 10.42 12.67 7.05
C GLY A 269 9.58 12.85 5.79
N THR A 270 9.40 11.77 5.01
CA THR A 270 8.44 11.74 3.89
C THR A 270 7.04 12.00 4.42
N ASP A 271 6.34 12.97 3.85
CA ASP A 271 4.99 13.35 4.29
C ASP A 271 3.90 12.49 3.65
N ALA A 272 4.14 11.93 2.46
CA ALA A 272 3.23 11.00 1.81
C ALA A 272 3.96 10.08 0.84
N LEU A 273 3.47 8.84 0.74
CA LEU A 273 3.89 7.86 -0.23
C LEU A 273 2.91 7.86 -1.41
N VAL A 274 3.42 8.02 -2.62
CA VAL A 274 2.66 7.86 -3.86
C VAL A 274 3.14 6.59 -4.54
N HIS A 275 2.39 5.50 -4.39
CA HIS A 275 2.69 4.26 -5.11
C HIS A 275 2.13 4.34 -6.52
N VAL A 276 2.94 4.06 -7.54
CA VAL A 276 2.53 4.12 -8.94
C VAL A 276 2.74 2.78 -9.61
N GLY A 277 1.64 2.25 -10.14
CA GLY A 277 1.58 0.99 -10.88
C GLY A 277 0.97 -0.15 -10.09
N ALA A 278 -0.02 -0.79 -10.69
CA ALA A 278 -0.56 -2.05 -10.24
C ALA A 278 0.39 -3.19 -10.67
N HIS A 279 0.94 -3.99 -9.75
CA HIS A 279 0.90 -3.87 -8.27
C HIS A 279 2.26 -3.67 -7.65
N GLY A 280 2.30 -2.87 -6.58
CA GLY A 280 3.39 -2.83 -5.63
C GLY A 280 3.38 -4.09 -4.77
N THR A 281 4.40 -4.26 -3.95
CA THR A 281 4.55 -5.47 -3.11
C THR A 281 4.35 -5.23 -1.62
N LEU A 282 4.13 -3.99 -1.19
CA LEU A 282 4.08 -3.60 0.23
C LEU A 282 2.82 -4.14 0.92
N GLU A 283 1.67 -3.97 0.27
CA GLU A 283 0.37 -4.47 0.69
C GLU A 283 0.26 -6.00 0.63
N TRP A 284 1.24 -6.68 0.04
CA TRP A 284 1.30 -8.14 -0.08
C TRP A 284 2.28 -8.80 0.90
N LEU A 285 2.96 -8.01 1.73
CA LEU A 285 3.87 -8.56 2.74
C LEU A 285 3.13 -9.41 3.79
N PRO A 286 3.83 -10.32 4.48
CA PRO A 286 3.19 -11.20 5.47
C PRO A 286 2.49 -10.45 6.60
N GLY A 287 1.39 -11.01 7.07
CA GLY A 287 0.58 -10.45 8.15
C GLY A 287 -0.92 -10.65 7.90
N LYS A 288 -1.75 -10.03 8.74
CA LYS A 288 -3.21 -10.15 8.65
C LYS A 288 -3.76 -9.56 7.35
N ALA A 289 -4.83 -10.15 6.82
CA ALA A 289 -5.50 -9.68 5.60
C ALA A 289 -6.17 -8.30 5.77
N VAL A 290 -6.69 -7.99 6.96
CA VAL A 290 -7.23 -6.68 7.35
C VAL A 290 -7.08 -6.49 8.86
N ALA A 291 -7.28 -5.26 9.36
CA ALA A 291 -7.17 -4.93 10.79
C ALA A 291 -5.84 -5.42 11.38
N LEU A 292 -4.76 -4.88 10.81
CA LEU A 292 -3.39 -5.31 11.06
C LEU A 292 -2.97 -5.04 12.52
N SER A 293 -2.08 -5.89 13.01
CA SER A 293 -1.33 -5.68 14.25
C SER A 293 0.03 -5.05 13.94
N ASP A 294 0.73 -4.63 14.98
CA ASP A 294 2.14 -4.24 14.95
C ASP A 294 3.06 -5.34 14.37
N ALA A 295 2.70 -6.62 14.59
CA ALA A 295 3.39 -7.77 14.01
C ALA A 295 3.11 -7.99 12.51
N CYS A 296 2.45 -7.08 11.80
CA CYS A 296 2.22 -7.19 10.36
C CYS A 296 3.20 -6.28 9.59
N TRP A 297 3.89 -6.83 8.60
CA TRP A 297 4.87 -6.08 7.80
C TRP A 297 4.32 -4.81 7.13
N PRO A 298 3.13 -4.82 6.47
CA PRO A 298 2.60 -3.60 5.87
C PRO A 298 2.38 -2.49 6.89
N GLU A 299 1.93 -2.82 8.11
CA GLU A 299 1.74 -1.87 9.21
C GLU A 299 3.09 -1.33 9.70
N ALA A 300 4.06 -2.20 9.95
CA ALA A 300 5.36 -1.83 10.48
C ALA A 300 6.17 -0.91 9.53
N LEU A 301 6.06 -1.14 8.22
CA LEU A 301 6.79 -0.38 7.20
C LEU A 301 6.06 0.89 6.75
N THR A 302 4.73 0.90 6.73
CA THR A 302 3.93 2.09 6.36
C THR A 302 3.80 3.05 7.54
N GLY A 303 3.50 2.52 8.73
CA GLY A 303 3.24 3.31 9.93
C GLY A 303 2.14 4.36 9.73
N ALA A 304 2.46 5.60 10.10
CA ALA A 304 1.56 6.75 10.05
C ALA A 304 1.49 7.43 8.66
N MET A 305 2.35 7.03 7.72
CA MET A 305 2.53 7.73 6.46
C MET A 305 1.26 7.63 5.60
N PRO A 306 0.67 8.77 5.17
CA PRO A 306 -0.39 8.78 4.16
C PRO A 306 0.07 8.07 2.88
N VAL A 307 -0.79 7.21 2.33
CA VAL A 307 -0.54 6.51 1.07
C VAL A 307 -1.58 6.92 0.04
N VAL A 308 -1.12 7.41 -1.11
CA VAL A 308 -1.93 7.68 -2.30
C VAL A 308 -1.50 6.71 -3.40
N TYR A 309 -2.47 6.13 -4.10
CA TYR A 309 -2.19 5.06 -5.05
C TYR A 309 -3.07 5.19 -6.31
N PRO A 310 -2.56 5.77 -7.42
CA PRO A 310 -3.21 5.66 -8.71
C PRO A 310 -3.37 4.19 -9.11
N PHE A 311 -4.61 3.76 -9.36
CA PHE A 311 -4.95 2.34 -9.56
C PHE A 311 -5.91 2.17 -10.74
N ILE A 312 -5.77 1.08 -11.49
CA ILE A 312 -6.61 0.84 -12.67
C ILE A 312 -8.05 0.48 -12.24
N VAL A 313 -9.05 1.12 -12.84
CA VAL A 313 -10.45 0.98 -12.40
C VAL A 313 -11.06 -0.40 -12.58
N ASN A 314 -10.51 -1.23 -13.47
CA ASN A 314 -10.99 -2.59 -13.72
C ASN A 314 -10.32 -3.65 -12.85
N ASP A 315 -9.46 -3.26 -11.90
CA ASP A 315 -8.85 -4.17 -10.91
C ASP A 315 -9.20 -3.78 -9.46
N PRO A 316 -10.49 -3.88 -9.08
CA PRO A 316 -10.93 -3.51 -7.73
C PRO A 316 -10.46 -4.49 -6.65
N GLY A 317 -10.09 -5.73 -7.02
CA GLY A 317 -9.65 -6.76 -6.08
C GLY A 317 -8.32 -6.41 -5.44
N GLU A 318 -7.33 -6.05 -6.26
CA GLU A 318 -6.02 -5.64 -5.78
C GLU A 318 -6.07 -4.25 -5.13
N ALA A 319 -6.87 -3.32 -5.65
CA ALA A 319 -7.09 -2.03 -5.01
C ALA A 319 -7.62 -2.18 -3.57
N ALA A 320 -8.51 -3.14 -3.32
CA ALA A 320 -9.01 -3.42 -1.97
C ALA A 320 -7.90 -3.89 -1.02
N GLN A 321 -6.91 -4.65 -1.52
CA GLN A 321 -5.75 -5.05 -0.72
C GLN A 321 -4.94 -3.84 -0.25
N ALA A 322 -4.65 -2.90 -1.16
CA ALA A 322 -3.94 -1.66 -0.84
C ALA A 322 -4.73 -0.80 0.17
N LYS A 323 -6.03 -0.63 -0.03
CA LYS A 323 -6.90 0.11 0.91
C LYS A 323 -6.88 -0.49 2.31
N ARG A 324 -6.96 -1.82 2.42
CA ARG A 324 -7.13 -2.54 3.70
C ARG A 324 -5.84 -2.78 4.46
N ARG A 325 -4.71 -2.89 3.77
CA ARG A 325 -3.42 -3.27 4.38
C ARG A 325 -2.41 -2.14 4.52
N ILE A 326 -2.50 -1.12 3.68
CA ILE A 326 -1.62 0.07 3.76
C ILE A 326 -2.39 1.39 3.84
N GLY A 327 -3.73 1.33 3.99
CA GLY A 327 -4.57 2.52 4.16
C GLY A 327 -4.58 3.46 2.96
N ALA A 328 -4.36 2.92 1.75
CA ALA A 328 -4.22 3.73 0.54
C ALA A 328 -5.51 4.46 0.14
N VAL A 329 -5.38 5.73 -0.25
CA VAL A 329 -6.36 6.42 -1.09
C VAL A 329 -6.12 5.99 -2.54
N THR A 330 -7.00 5.13 -3.06
CA THR A 330 -6.90 4.66 -4.45
C THR A 330 -7.58 5.64 -5.41
N ILE A 331 -6.80 6.25 -6.31
CA ILE A 331 -7.31 7.19 -7.33
C ILE A 331 -7.43 6.42 -8.65
N GLY A 332 -8.65 6.23 -9.13
CA GLY A 332 -8.91 5.43 -10.33
C GLY A 332 -8.36 6.06 -11.62
N HIS A 333 -7.60 5.32 -12.41
CA HIS A 333 -7.26 5.68 -13.79
C HIS A 333 -7.93 4.74 -14.80
N VAL A 334 -8.19 5.27 -16.00
CA VAL A 334 -8.84 4.52 -17.08
C VAL A 334 -7.92 3.40 -17.61
N PRO A 335 -8.48 2.28 -18.10
CA PRO A 335 -7.72 1.28 -18.84
C PRO A 335 -7.21 1.87 -20.18
N PRO A 336 -6.20 1.23 -20.81
CA PRO A 336 -5.75 1.63 -22.14
C PRO A 336 -6.90 1.67 -23.15
N PRO A 337 -6.85 2.60 -24.13
CA PRO A 337 -7.83 2.62 -25.20
C PRO A 337 -7.81 1.28 -25.95
N LEU A 338 -8.97 0.63 -26.02
CA LEU A 338 -9.11 -0.63 -26.75
C LEU A 338 -9.11 -0.34 -28.25
N VAL A 339 -8.27 -1.05 -28.98
CA VAL A 339 -8.29 -1.08 -30.44
C VAL A 339 -8.84 -2.43 -30.89
N ARG A 340 -9.54 -2.47 -32.03
CA ARG A 340 -9.87 -3.75 -32.65
C ARG A 340 -8.55 -4.39 -33.08
N ALA A 341 -8.36 -5.65 -32.72
CA ALA A 341 -7.26 -6.42 -33.27
C ALA A 341 -7.52 -6.61 -34.76
N ASP A 342 -6.72 -5.98 -35.60
CA ASP A 342 -6.70 -6.30 -37.02
C ASP A 342 -6.17 -7.73 -37.20
N GLY A 343 -6.62 -8.43 -38.24
CA GLY A 343 -6.19 -9.80 -38.56
C GLY A 343 -4.71 -9.89 -38.90
N GLY A 344 -3.83 -9.82 -37.90
CA GLY A 344 -2.38 -9.85 -38.04
C GLY A 344 -1.83 -11.27 -38.18
N THR A 345 -0.79 -11.41 -39.01
CA THR A 345 0.02 -12.62 -39.29
C THR A 345 -0.73 -13.83 -39.87
N GLY A 346 -1.38 -13.66 -41.03
CA GLY A 346 -1.84 -14.79 -41.83
C GLY A 346 -3.07 -15.54 -41.29
N LEU A 347 -3.62 -15.14 -40.15
CA LEU A 347 -4.88 -15.67 -39.63
C LEU A 347 -6.05 -15.38 -40.56
N GLY A 348 -6.08 -14.21 -41.22
CA GLY A 348 -7.10 -13.93 -42.25
C GLY A 348 -6.98 -14.84 -43.47
N ARG A 349 -5.77 -15.32 -43.82
CA ARG A 349 -5.59 -16.34 -44.87
C ARG A 349 -6.04 -17.72 -44.39
N LEU A 350 -5.79 -18.05 -43.12
CA LEU A 350 -6.27 -19.29 -42.52
C LEU A 350 -7.81 -19.31 -42.45
N GLU A 351 -8.41 -18.18 -42.07
CA GLU A 351 -9.86 -17.96 -42.07
C GLU A 351 -10.43 -18.09 -43.49
N ALA A 352 -9.82 -17.44 -44.48
CA ALA A 352 -10.23 -17.60 -45.88
C ALA A 352 -10.10 -19.05 -46.39
N LEU A 353 -9.04 -19.78 -46.00
CA LEU A 353 -8.87 -21.21 -46.36
C LEU A 353 -9.89 -22.11 -45.64
N LEU A 354 -10.26 -21.79 -44.40
CA LEU A 354 -11.31 -22.49 -43.65
C LEU A 354 -12.68 -22.27 -44.28
N ASP A 355 -12.98 -21.03 -44.69
CA ASP A 355 -14.19 -20.69 -45.42
C ASP A 355 -14.24 -21.40 -46.79
N GLU A 356 -13.12 -21.46 -47.50
CA GLU A 356 -13.00 -22.18 -48.78
C GLU A 356 -13.21 -23.70 -48.60
N PHE A 357 -12.60 -24.31 -47.59
CA PHE A 357 -12.82 -25.72 -47.24
C PHE A 357 -14.29 -25.99 -46.88
N SER A 358 -14.90 -25.18 -46.03
CA SER A 358 -16.30 -25.35 -45.62
C SER A 358 -17.27 -25.23 -46.79
N ASN A 359 -16.98 -24.36 -47.78
CA ASN A 359 -17.79 -24.24 -48.98
C ASN A 359 -17.58 -25.41 -49.96
N ALA A 360 -16.37 -25.99 -50.01
CA ALA A 360 -16.05 -27.13 -50.87
C ALA A 360 -16.60 -28.47 -50.32
N ASP A 361 -16.66 -28.65 -49.00
CA ASP A 361 -17.23 -29.83 -48.32
C ASP A 361 -18.78 -29.82 -48.31
N GLY A 362 -19.39 -28.64 -48.55
CA GLY A 362 -20.84 -28.47 -48.67
C GLY A 362 -21.43 -28.74 -50.07
N LEU A 363 -20.60 -29.16 -51.04
CA LEU A 363 -20.96 -29.64 -52.38
C LEU A 363 -20.87 -31.17 -52.44
#